data_AF-A0A9X2JGT8-F1
#
_entry.id   AF-A0A9X2JGT8-F1
#
_cell.length_a   1.000
_cell.length_b   1.000
_cell.length_c   1.000
_cell.angle_alpha   90.00
_cell.angle_beta   90.00
_cell.angle_gamma   90.00
#
_symmetry.space_group_name_H-M   'P 1'
#
loop_
_entity.id
_entity.type
_entity.pdbx_description
1 polymer ?
#
loop_
_entity_poly.entity_id
_entity_poly.type
_entity_poly.pdbx_seq_one_letter_code
_entity_poly.pdbx_strand_id
1 'polypeptide(L)'
;MSVHWSLDSQVGSVISHSLVGSSDDYKQWYCDELPKTFHPRQWNPDELAELANISGAKYVVFTTQHHNGFCMWDTETTGFDITTTPFISRIL
;
A
#
# COMPACT_ATOMS: atom_id res chain seq x y z
N MET A 1 11.87 -6.67 10.97
CA MET A 1 11.55 -6.66 9.52
C MET A 1 10.76 -5.39 9.22
N SER A 2 11.01 -4.72 8.11
CA SER A 2 10.21 -3.58 7.66
C SER A 2 9.52 -3.94 6.35
N VAL A 3 8.23 -3.62 6.25
CA VAL A 3 7.39 -3.86 5.07
C VAL A 3 6.96 -2.50 4.53
N HIS A 4 7.48 -2.15 3.36
CA HIS A 4 7.06 -0.97 2.60
C HIS A 4 6.19 -1.45 1.45
N TRP A 5 4.87 -1.29 1.60
CA TRP A 5 3.91 -1.77 0.62
C TRP A 5 2.65 -0.90 0.60
N SER A 6 2.19 -0.59 -0.61
CA SER A 6 1.02 0.24 -0.92
C SER A 6 0.63 0.00 -2.39
N LEU A 7 -0.37 0.76 -2.87
CA LEU A 7 -0.77 0.76 -4.29
C LEU A 7 0.38 1.06 -5.27
N ASP A 8 1.47 1.70 -4.83
CA ASP A 8 2.68 1.95 -5.63
C ASP A 8 3.30 0.67 -6.18
N SER A 9 3.11 -0.46 -5.49
CA SER A 9 3.64 -1.75 -5.93
C SER A 9 3.16 -2.14 -7.33
N GLN A 10 2.00 -1.63 -7.77
CA GLN A 10 1.46 -1.86 -9.11
C GLN A 10 2.28 -1.21 -10.23
N VAL A 11 2.99 -0.11 -9.94
CA VAL A 11 3.75 0.66 -10.96
C VAL A 11 5.22 0.29 -11.01
N GLY A 12 5.69 -0.62 -10.15
CA GLY A 12 7.10 -1.05 -10.11
C GLY A 12 8.08 0.05 -9.70
N SER A 13 7.57 1.16 -9.15
CA SER A 13 8.37 2.27 -8.63
C SER A 13 8.73 2.05 -7.17
N VAL A 14 9.79 2.72 -6.70
CA VAL A 14 10.00 2.94 -5.27
C VAL A 14 8.76 3.66 -4.71
N ILE A 15 8.27 3.17 -3.57
CA ILE A 15 7.05 3.65 -2.92
C ILE A 15 7.05 5.19 -2.78
N SER A 16 5.96 5.82 -3.25
CA SER A 16 5.74 7.28 -3.29
C SER A 16 6.64 8.11 -4.19
N HIS A 17 7.75 7.58 -4.71
CA HIS A 17 8.66 8.36 -5.55
C HIS A 17 8.10 8.64 -6.96
N SER A 18 7.09 7.88 -7.40
CA SER A 18 6.46 8.11 -8.70
C SER A 18 5.73 9.45 -8.80
N LEU A 19 5.42 10.09 -7.68
CA LEU A 19 4.75 11.40 -7.66
C LEU A 19 5.73 12.57 -7.79
N VAL A 20 7.01 12.38 -7.44
CA VAL A 20 8.00 13.46 -7.43
C VAL A 20 8.27 13.93 -8.86
N GLY A 21 7.99 15.21 -9.14
CA GLY A 21 8.19 15.79 -10.47
C GLY A 21 7.23 15.28 -11.54
N SER A 22 6.18 14.54 -11.16
CA SER A 22 5.17 14.02 -12.09
C SER A 22 4.25 15.12 -12.63
N SER A 23 3.71 14.90 -13.83
CA SER A 23 2.67 15.75 -14.40
C SER A 23 1.38 15.68 -13.58
N ASP A 24 0.54 16.69 -13.71
CA ASP A 24 -0.75 16.71 -13.01
C ASP A 24 -1.67 15.58 -13.50
N ASP A 25 -1.63 15.24 -14.80
CA ASP A 25 -2.33 14.08 -15.35
C ASP A 25 -1.93 12.76 -14.66
N TYR A 26 -0.64 12.58 -14.38
CA TYR A 26 -0.15 11.38 -13.67
C TYR A 26 -0.65 11.36 -12.23
N LYS A 27 -0.62 12.50 -11.52
CA LYS A 27 -1.13 12.60 -10.15
C LYS A 27 -2.63 12.28 -10.10
N GLN A 28 -3.41 12.81 -11.05
CA GLN A 28 -4.84 12.54 -11.13
C GLN A 28 -5.11 11.05 -11.33
N TRP A 29 -4.44 10.43 -12.31
CA TRP A 29 -4.56 8.99 -12.53
C TRP A 29 -4.13 8.18 -11.31
N TYR A 30 -3.03 8.57 -10.66
CA TYR A 30 -2.49 7.90 -9.48
C TYR A 30 -3.46 7.92 -8.31
N CYS A 31 -4.16 9.05 -8.09
CA CYS A 31 -5.11 9.19 -7.00
C CYS A 31 -6.47 8.56 -7.32
N ASP A 32 -6.95 8.68 -8.55
CA ASP A 32 -8.34 8.35 -8.88
C ASP A 32 -8.53 6.98 -9.52
N GLU A 33 -7.54 6.49 -10.26
CA GLU A 33 -7.66 5.27 -11.07
C GLU A 33 -6.85 4.12 -10.50
N LEU A 34 -5.63 4.38 -10.03
CA LEU A 34 -4.73 3.33 -9.52
C LEU A 34 -5.29 2.57 -8.29
N PRO A 35 -6.04 3.18 -7.35
CA PRO A 35 -6.68 2.44 -6.26
C PRO A 35 -7.70 1.40 -6.75
N LYS A 36 -8.42 1.70 -7.84
CA LYS A 36 -9.49 0.84 -8.39
C LYS A 36 -8.96 -0.50 -8.90
N THR A 37 -7.67 -0.60 -9.19
CA THR A 37 -7.01 -1.85 -9.64
C THR A 37 -6.24 -2.56 -8.55
N PHE A 38 -6.07 -1.96 -7.37
CA PHE A 38 -5.32 -2.56 -6.27
C PHE A 38 -6.10 -3.74 -5.67
N HIS A 39 -5.72 -4.95 -6.07
CA HIS A 39 -6.33 -6.19 -5.57
C HIS A 39 -5.28 -7.28 -5.37
N PRO A 40 -4.59 -7.31 -4.22
CA PRO A 40 -3.57 -8.33 -3.94
C PRO A 40 -4.23 -9.68 -3.62
N ARG A 41 -4.54 -10.45 -4.66
CA ARG A 41 -5.24 -11.76 -4.56
C ARG A 41 -4.45 -12.84 -3.84
N GLN A 42 -3.14 -12.67 -3.72
CA GLN A 42 -2.22 -13.57 -3.01
C GLN A 42 -1.82 -13.02 -1.64
N TRP A 43 -2.51 -11.99 -1.14
CA TRP A 43 -2.27 -11.49 0.20
C TRP A 43 -2.64 -12.57 1.24
N ASN A 44 -1.63 -13.00 1.98
CA ASN A 44 -1.79 -13.89 3.13
C ASN A 44 -0.92 -13.37 4.28
N PRO A 45 -1.51 -12.75 5.33
CA PRO A 45 -0.75 -12.20 6.45
C PRO A 45 -0.06 -13.30 7.27
N ASP A 46 -0.57 -14.53 7.28
CA ASP A 46 0.03 -15.64 8.01
C ASP A 46 1.35 -16.11 7.36
N GLU A 47 1.39 -16.15 6.02
CA GLU A 47 2.64 -16.43 5.28
C GLU A 47 3.69 -15.34 5.54
N LEU A 48 3.29 -14.07 5.59
CA LEU A 48 4.20 -12.98 5.93
C LEU A 48 4.72 -13.11 7.37
N ALA A 49 3.87 -13.48 8.32
CA ALA A 49 4.26 -13.70 9.72
C ALA A 49 5.21 -14.90 9.86
N GLU A 50 4.96 -15.99 9.14
CA GLU A 50 5.85 -17.16 9.09
C GLU A 50 7.22 -16.78 8.52
N LEU A 51 7.26 -16.06 7.40
CA LEU A 51 8.50 -15.55 6.81
C LEU A 51 9.28 -14.65 7.78
N ALA A 52 8.58 -13.77 8.50
CA ALA A 52 9.21 -12.93 9.52
C ALA A 52 9.83 -13.75 10.66
N ASN A 53 9.16 -14.82 11.10
CA ASN A 53 9.69 -15.71 12.13
C ASN A 53 10.92 -16.50 11.62
N ILE A 54 10.84 -17.07 10.42
CA ILE A 54 11.94 -17.83 9.79
C ILE A 54 13.16 -16.93 9.56
N SER A 55 12.96 -15.66 9.18
CA SER A 55 14.06 -14.70 9.00
C SER A 55 14.72 -14.28 10.33
N GLY A 56 14.24 -14.78 11.48
CA GLY A 56 14.72 -14.40 12.80
C GLY A 56 14.27 -13.02 13.26
N ALA A 57 13.30 -12.38 12.57
CA ALA A 57 12.79 -11.08 12.98
C ALA A 57 12.07 -11.19 14.32
N LYS A 58 12.27 -10.19 15.20
CA LYS A 58 11.57 -10.10 16.50
C LYS A 58 10.40 -9.14 16.51
N TYR A 59 10.27 -8.35 15.45
CA TYR A 59 9.17 -7.41 15.23
C TYR A 59 9.06 -7.12 13.73
N VAL A 60 7.85 -6.69 13.33
CA VAL A 60 7.54 -6.21 12.00
C VAL A 60 7.08 -4.76 12.12
N VAL A 61 7.56 -3.89 11.23
CA VAL A 61 7.06 -2.53 11.05
C VAL A 61 6.43 -2.47 9.66
N PHE A 62 5.13 -2.27 9.62
CA PHE A 62 4.38 -2.14 8.37
C PHE A 62 4.08 -0.66 8.11
N THR A 63 4.32 -0.18 6.89
CA THR A 63 3.98 1.20 6.50
C THR A 63 2.48 1.36 6.43
N THR A 64 1.89 2.03 7.43
CA THR A 64 0.46 2.34 7.46
C THR A 64 0.11 3.38 6.40
N GLN A 65 0.93 4.42 6.25
CA GLN A 65 0.89 5.44 5.20
C GLN A 65 2.32 5.84 4.86
N HIS A 66 2.60 6.11 3.60
CA HIS A 66 3.89 6.62 3.14
C HIS A 66 3.73 8.05 2.59
N HIS A 67 4.76 8.62 1.98
CA HIS A 67 4.76 10.02 1.51
C HIS A 67 3.73 10.33 0.41
N ASN A 68 3.18 9.32 -0.26
CA ASN A 68 2.08 9.47 -1.22
C ASN A 68 0.74 9.82 -0.58
N GLY A 69 0.60 9.62 0.74
CA GLY A 69 -0.63 9.86 1.49
C GLY A 69 -1.66 8.74 1.47
N PHE A 70 -1.43 7.61 0.77
CA PHE A 70 -2.38 6.51 0.75
C PHE A 70 -2.38 5.74 2.08
N CYS A 71 -3.56 5.58 2.68
CA CYS A 71 -3.73 4.90 3.96
C CYS A 71 -4.06 3.42 3.76
N MET A 72 -3.25 2.53 4.34
CA MET A 72 -3.44 1.07 4.32
C MET A 72 -4.47 0.58 5.37
N TRP A 73 -5.21 1.51 5.98
CA TRP A 73 -6.26 1.27 6.96
C TRP A 73 -7.50 2.13 6.63
N ASP A 74 -8.64 1.80 7.22
CA ASP A 74 -9.90 2.54 7.12
C ASP A 74 -9.82 3.85 7.95
N THR A 75 -9.60 4.99 7.29
CA THR A 75 -9.38 6.28 7.95
C THR A 75 -10.57 7.22 7.79
N GLU A 76 -10.90 7.97 8.84
CA GLU A 76 -12.00 8.95 8.78
C GLU A 76 -11.57 10.32 8.20
N THR A 77 -10.28 10.49 7.89
CA THR A 77 -9.69 11.81 7.58
C THR A 77 -9.52 12.10 6.08
N THR A 78 -9.56 11.08 5.22
CA THR A 78 -9.40 11.22 3.77
C THR A 78 -10.08 10.06 3.06
N GLY A 79 -10.52 10.30 1.82
CA GLY A 79 -11.01 9.24 0.95
C GLY A 79 -9.90 8.52 0.17
N PHE A 80 -8.62 8.80 0.44
CA PHE A 80 -7.50 8.15 -0.24
C PHE A 80 -6.91 7.01 0.60
N ASP A 81 -7.68 5.93 0.70
CA ASP A 81 -7.36 4.77 1.55
C ASP A 81 -7.76 3.42 0.95
N ILE A 82 -7.46 2.35 1.67
CA ILE A 82 -7.69 0.96 1.26
C ILE A 82 -9.16 0.65 0.93
N THR A 83 -10.12 1.37 1.52
CA THR A 83 -11.56 1.15 1.30
C THR A 83 -12.02 1.57 -0.09
N THR A 84 -11.23 2.40 -0.78
CA THR A 84 -11.48 2.79 -2.18
C THR A 84 -11.00 1.77 -3.21
N THR A 85 -10.46 0.65 -2.75
CA THR A 85 -9.94 -0.41 -3.60
C THR A 85 -10.91 -1.59 -3.65
N PRO A 86 -10.85 -2.46 -4.66
CA PRO A 86 -11.62 -3.71 -4.68
C PRO A 86 -11.15 -4.73 -3.64
N PHE A 87 -10.12 -4.42 -2.84
CA PHE A 87 -9.62 -5.30 -1.80
C PHE A 87 -10.50 -5.24 -0.55
N ILE A 88 -11.31 -6.28 -0.34
CA ILE A 88 -12.35 -6.31 0.70
C ILE A 88 -11.79 -6.65 2.09
N SER A 89 -10.62 -7.29 2.16
CA SER A 89 -10.02 -7.62 3.46
C SER A 89 -9.21 -6.45 4.00
N ARG A 90 -9.38 -6.16 5.29
CA ARG A 90 -8.56 -5.18 6.00
C ARG A 90 -7.13 -5.72 6.14
N ILE A 91 -6.14 -4.89 5.81
CA ILE A 91 -4.72 -5.20 6.04
C ILE A 91 -4.35 -4.89 7.50
N LEU A 92 -4.87 -3.77 8.01
CA LEU A 92 -4.69 -3.24 9.35
C LEU A 92 -6.04 -2.88 9.98
#